data_AF-A0AAX1XGC3-F1
#
_entry.id   AF-A0AAX1XGC3-F1
#
_cell.length_a   1.000
_cell.length_b   1.000
_cell.length_c   1.000
_cell.angle_alpha   90.00
_cell.angle_beta   90.00
_cell.angle_gamma   90.00
#
_symmetry.space_group_name_H-M   'P 1'
#
loop_
_entity.id
_entity.type
_entity.pdbx_description
1 polymer ?
#
loop_
_entity_poly.entity_id
_entity_poly.type
_entity_poly.pdbx_seq_one_letter_code
_entity_poly.pdbx_strand_id
1 'polypeptide(L)'
;MQYDTYKEHARKVDEFLESEAKAFKTEVEKLAESMESYERAEYLEEMADQFQELKFEFPSIQRRAELITIYTVLEHQFQQICQAYERELENPVKIKDLDSNGIIDQCRKYLEKVALVDFPSKYPAWVEFTKIQQLRNCVVHADGMVKTGNKELRGYIKGNEFLSLAQNNKVLIHSGFSEHCINVFCDLLTELFDKMLQE
;
A
#
# COMPACT_ATOMS: atom_id res chain seq x y z
N MET A 1 15.49 3.05 8.93
CA MET A 1 15.17 2.89 10.38
C MET A 1 13.68 2.79 10.68
N GLN A 2 12.78 3.63 10.12
CA GLN A 2 11.32 3.45 10.30
C GLN A 2 10.70 2.51 9.24
N TYR A 3 11.05 2.70 7.96
CA TYR A 3 10.53 1.88 6.85
C TYR A 3 10.97 0.41 6.89
N ASP A 4 12.19 0.12 7.36
CA ASP A 4 12.67 -1.26 7.51
C ASP A 4 11.80 -2.07 8.47
N THR A 5 11.32 -1.42 9.53
CA THR A 5 10.42 -2.04 10.51
C THR A 5 9.05 -2.35 9.89
N TYR A 6 8.49 -1.43 9.09
CA TYR A 6 7.23 -1.69 8.36
C TYR A 6 7.39 -2.78 7.31
N LYS A 7 8.51 -2.81 6.60
CA LYS A 7 8.85 -3.84 5.61
C LYS A 7 8.94 -5.21 6.27
N GLU A 8 9.65 -5.31 7.38
CA GLU A 8 9.78 -6.55 8.15
C GLU A 8 8.45 -6.96 8.79
N HIS A 9 7.65 -6.01 9.29
CA HIS A 9 6.31 -6.26 9.81
C HIS A 9 5.40 -6.86 8.72
N ALA A 10 5.29 -6.19 7.58
CA ALA A 10 4.47 -6.64 6.46
C ALA A 10 4.84 -8.06 6.03
N ARG A 11 6.15 -8.32 5.90
CA ARG A 11 6.68 -9.65 5.55
C ARG A 11 6.32 -10.72 6.58
N LYS A 12 6.57 -10.45 7.87
CA LYS A 12 6.28 -11.41 8.95
C LYS A 12 4.80 -11.73 9.08
N VAL A 13 3.92 -10.73 8.93
CA VAL A 13 2.47 -10.96 9.01
C VAL A 13 1.98 -11.75 7.80
N ASP A 14 2.46 -11.45 6.59
CA ASP A 14 2.12 -12.23 5.40
C ASP A 14 2.61 -13.69 5.52
N GLU A 15 3.85 -13.91 5.96
CA GLU A 15 4.42 -15.25 6.21
C GLU A 15 3.62 -16.00 7.28
N PHE A 16 3.22 -15.32 8.36
CA PHE A 16 2.40 -15.88 9.43
C PHE A 16 1.03 -16.36 8.90
N LEU A 17 0.29 -15.48 8.20
CA LEU A 17 -1.02 -15.82 7.65
C LEU A 17 -0.94 -16.97 6.65
N GLU A 18 0.09 -16.99 5.81
CA GLU A 18 0.31 -18.11 4.89
C GLU A 18 0.59 -19.42 5.62
N SER A 19 1.42 -19.37 6.66
CA SER A 19 1.73 -20.54 7.49
C SER A 19 0.51 -21.07 8.25
N GLU A 20 -0.34 -20.17 8.76
CA GLU A 20 -1.58 -20.50 9.47
C GLU A 20 -2.59 -21.17 8.54
N ALA A 21 -2.82 -20.60 7.35
CA ALA A 21 -3.71 -21.20 6.35
C ALA A 21 -3.22 -22.60 5.91
N LYS A 22 -1.90 -22.79 5.78
CA LYS A 22 -1.31 -24.09 5.44
C LYS A 22 -1.45 -25.11 6.57
N ALA A 23 -1.21 -24.68 7.81
CA ALA A 23 -1.36 -25.53 8.99
C ALA A 23 -2.81 -25.97 9.16
N PHE A 24 -3.76 -25.03 9.07
CA PHE A 24 -5.20 -25.30 9.14
C PHE A 24 -5.63 -26.32 8.09
N LYS A 25 -5.24 -26.10 6.82
CA LYS A 25 -5.55 -27.04 5.74
C LYS A 25 -5.02 -28.46 6.03
N THR A 26 -3.78 -28.55 6.49
CA THR A 26 -3.14 -29.84 6.80
C THR A 26 -3.86 -30.57 7.93
N GLU A 27 -4.30 -29.85 8.96
CA GLU A 27 -5.05 -30.40 10.08
C GLU A 27 -6.43 -30.91 9.64
N VAL A 28 -7.17 -30.10 8.88
CA VAL A 28 -8.48 -30.47 8.32
C VAL A 28 -8.36 -31.72 7.44
N GLU A 29 -7.40 -31.76 6.53
CA GLU A 29 -7.18 -32.92 5.66
C GLU A 29 -6.85 -34.19 6.47
N LYS A 30 -6.00 -34.08 7.49
CA LYS A 30 -5.62 -35.21 8.35
C LYS A 30 -6.80 -35.76 9.17
N LEU A 31 -7.67 -34.89 9.69
CA LEU A 31 -8.88 -35.31 10.41
C LEU A 31 -9.85 -36.02 9.45
N ALA A 32 -10.04 -35.43 8.27
CA ALA A 32 -10.92 -35.94 7.21
C ALA A 32 -10.52 -37.34 6.70
N GLU A 33 -9.22 -37.68 6.67
CA GLU A 33 -8.73 -38.99 6.23
C GLU A 33 -9.34 -40.18 7.01
N SER A 34 -9.62 -39.97 8.29
CA SER A 34 -10.17 -41.00 9.18
C SER A 34 -11.70 -41.15 9.12
N MET A 35 -12.37 -40.23 8.40
CA MET A 35 -13.83 -40.17 8.30
C MET A 35 -14.36 -40.99 7.12
N GLU A 36 -15.58 -41.51 7.27
CA GLU A 36 -16.34 -42.12 6.19
C GLU A 36 -16.71 -41.10 5.11
N SER A 37 -17.00 -41.55 3.88
CA SER A 37 -17.15 -40.65 2.72
C SER A 37 -18.22 -39.56 2.90
N TYR A 38 -19.34 -39.87 3.55
CA TYR A 38 -20.42 -38.90 3.78
C TYR A 38 -20.02 -37.86 4.84
N GLU A 39 -19.55 -38.33 6.00
CA GLU A 39 -19.09 -37.49 7.11
C GLU A 39 -17.91 -36.59 6.70
N ARG A 40 -17.00 -37.13 5.88
CA ARG A 40 -15.88 -36.38 5.30
C ARG A 40 -16.36 -35.19 4.47
N ALA A 41 -17.35 -35.40 3.61
CA ALA A 41 -17.84 -34.35 2.73
C ALA A 41 -18.49 -33.22 3.53
N GLU A 42 -19.34 -33.56 4.50
CA GLU A 42 -19.99 -32.61 5.41
C GLU A 42 -18.95 -31.81 6.21
N TYR A 43 -17.97 -32.48 6.83
CA TYR A 43 -16.90 -31.83 7.58
C TYR A 43 -16.06 -30.85 6.73
N LEU A 44 -15.71 -31.25 5.49
CA LEU A 44 -14.94 -30.37 4.61
C LEU A 44 -15.75 -29.13 4.16
N GLU A 45 -17.06 -29.29 3.97
CA GLU A 45 -17.95 -28.17 3.67
C GLU A 45 -18.03 -27.20 4.86
N GLU A 46 -18.16 -27.71 6.08
CA GLU A 46 -18.15 -26.89 7.30
C GLU A 46 -16.84 -26.09 7.48
N MET A 47 -15.69 -26.69 7.16
CA MET A 47 -14.38 -26.03 7.30
C MET A 47 -14.03 -25.09 6.14
N ALA A 48 -14.78 -25.13 5.04
CA ALA A 48 -14.45 -24.41 3.81
C ALA A 48 -14.41 -22.89 4.03
N ASP A 49 -15.38 -22.34 4.74
CA ASP A 49 -15.47 -20.90 5.01
C ASP A 49 -14.26 -20.39 5.81
N GLN A 50 -13.89 -21.11 6.88
CA GLN A 50 -12.73 -20.76 7.68
C GLN A 50 -11.42 -20.82 6.88
N PHE A 51 -11.28 -21.81 6.00
CA PHE A 51 -10.12 -21.88 5.10
C PHE A 51 -10.11 -20.72 4.10
N GLN A 52 -11.26 -20.33 3.55
CA GLN A 52 -11.36 -19.17 2.65
C GLN A 52 -10.96 -17.87 3.35
N GLU A 53 -11.42 -17.66 4.58
CA GLU A 53 -11.06 -16.49 5.38
C GLU A 53 -9.55 -16.39 5.62
N LEU A 54 -8.96 -17.47 6.13
CA LEU A 54 -7.52 -17.56 6.39
C LEU A 54 -6.69 -17.38 5.12
N LYS A 55 -7.11 -17.99 4.01
CA LYS A 55 -6.31 -18.02 2.78
C LYS A 55 -6.44 -16.75 1.95
N PHE A 56 -7.59 -16.08 1.97
CA PHE A 56 -7.89 -14.99 1.04
C PHE A 56 -8.32 -13.69 1.72
N GLU A 57 -9.29 -13.74 2.64
CA GLU A 57 -9.88 -12.53 3.21
C GLU A 57 -8.93 -11.84 4.19
N PHE A 58 -8.31 -12.57 5.13
CA PHE A 58 -7.38 -11.97 6.09
C PHE A 58 -6.14 -11.38 5.42
N PRO A 59 -5.45 -12.06 4.47
CA PRO A 59 -4.35 -11.44 3.72
C PRO A 59 -4.80 -10.21 2.91
N SER A 60 -6.00 -10.25 2.32
CA SER A 60 -6.56 -9.12 1.56
C SER A 60 -6.78 -7.89 2.45
N ILE A 61 -7.39 -8.09 3.63
CA ILE A 61 -7.59 -7.04 4.65
C ILE A 61 -6.24 -6.49 5.11
N GLN A 62 -5.32 -7.38 5.48
CA GLN A 62 -4.00 -7.02 6.01
C GLN A 62 -3.21 -6.16 5.01
N ARG A 63 -3.12 -6.58 3.74
CA ARG A 63 -2.32 -5.85 2.73
C ARG A 63 -2.91 -4.48 2.40
N ARG A 64 -4.25 -4.36 2.40
CA ARG A 64 -4.91 -3.05 2.25
C ARG A 64 -4.63 -2.13 3.44
N ALA A 65 -4.71 -2.67 4.66
CA ALA A 65 -4.40 -1.92 5.87
C ALA A 65 -2.92 -1.47 5.89
N GLU A 66 -2.00 -2.34 5.47
CA GLU A 66 -0.58 -2.03 5.36
C GLU A 66 -0.34 -0.90 4.36
N LEU A 67 -0.93 -0.98 3.14
CA LEU A 67 -0.84 0.10 2.13
C LEU A 67 -1.28 1.46 2.68
N ILE A 68 -2.39 1.50 3.42
CA ILE A 68 -2.90 2.74 4.03
C ILE A 68 -1.91 3.23 5.09
N THR A 69 -1.37 2.33 5.90
CA THR A 69 -0.46 2.65 7.01
C THR A 69 0.86 3.21 6.50
N ILE A 70 1.54 2.52 5.57
CA ILE A 70 2.82 2.98 5.02
C ILE A 70 2.67 4.29 4.26
N TYR A 71 1.53 4.51 3.58
CA TYR A 71 1.26 5.77 2.91
C TYR A 71 1.06 6.91 3.93
N THR A 72 0.39 6.64 5.05
CA THR A 72 0.20 7.63 6.13
C THR A 72 1.53 8.03 6.77
N VAL A 73 2.46 7.08 6.92
CA VAL A 73 3.82 7.34 7.40
C VAL A 73 4.56 8.28 6.45
N LEU A 74 4.45 8.05 5.13
CA LEU A 74 5.02 8.94 4.12
C LEU A 74 4.41 10.35 4.17
N GLU A 75 3.08 10.47 4.28
CA GLU A 75 2.39 11.75 4.44
C GLU A 75 2.96 12.55 5.62
N HIS A 76 3.12 11.89 6.76
CA HIS A 76 3.68 12.51 7.95
C HIS A 76 5.14 12.96 7.74
N GLN A 77 5.98 12.17 7.09
CA GLN A 77 7.36 12.55 6.81
C GLN A 77 7.44 13.76 5.86
N PHE A 78 6.63 13.80 4.81
CA PHE A 78 6.53 14.96 3.93
C PHE A 78 6.10 16.23 4.68
N GLN A 79 5.14 16.10 5.61
CA GLN A 79 4.73 17.21 6.48
C GLN A 79 5.87 17.68 7.38
N GLN A 80 6.63 16.76 7.98
CA GLN A 80 7.79 17.12 8.81
C GLN A 80 8.87 17.88 8.02
N ILE A 81 9.13 17.47 6.77
CA ILE A 81 10.05 18.18 5.87
C ILE A 81 9.54 19.61 5.63
N CYS A 82 8.26 19.77 5.28
CA CYS A 82 7.70 21.10 5.05
C CYS A 82 7.70 21.98 6.32
N GLN A 83 7.40 21.40 7.48
CA GLN A 83 7.46 22.09 8.78
C GLN A 83 8.88 22.54 9.13
N ALA A 84 9.92 21.78 8.73
CA ALA A 84 11.29 22.24 8.88
C ALA A 84 11.53 23.51 8.05
N TYR A 85 11.16 23.51 6.77
CA TYR A 85 11.24 24.71 5.93
C TYR A 85 10.39 25.87 6.45
N GLU A 86 9.19 25.65 6.97
CA GLU A 86 8.36 26.73 7.54
C GLU A 86 8.99 27.46 8.73
N ARG A 87 9.88 26.77 9.47
CA ARG A 87 10.61 27.34 10.61
C ARG A 87 11.83 28.12 10.17
N GLU A 88 12.53 27.64 9.14
CA GLU A 88 13.74 28.28 8.61
C GLU A 88 13.42 29.43 7.66
N LEU A 89 12.33 29.32 6.89
CA LEU A 89 11.88 30.36 5.97
C LEU A 89 11.04 31.37 6.74
N GLU A 90 11.51 32.62 6.78
CA GLU A 90 10.70 33.78 7.19
C GLU A 90 9.66 34.12 6.11
N ASN A 91 8.81 33.16 5.74
CA ASN A 91 7.75 33.30 4.76
C ASN A 91 6.37 33.33 5.46
N PRO A 92 5.50 34.32 5.14
CA PRO A 92 4.15 34.38 5.69
C PRO A 92 3.24 33.26 5.17
N VAL A 93 3.53 32.68 4.00
CA VAL A 93 2.76 31.57 3.42
C VAL A 93 3.14 30.28 4.13
N LYS A 94 2.14 29.59 4.70
CA LYS A 94 2.28 28.29 5.35
C LYS A 94 1.72 27.18 4.47
N ILE A 95 2.14 25.94 4.72
CA ILE A 95 1.69 24.72 4.02
C ILE A 95 0.16 24.63 4.03
N LYS A 96 -0.46 24.94 5.17
CA LYS A 96 -1.92 24.90 5.36
C LYS A 96 -2.68 25.93 4.52
N ASP A 97 -2.00 26.97 4.03
CA ASP A 97 -2.61 28.03 3.23
C ASP A 97 -2.70 27.62 1.75
N LEU A 98 -2.09 26.49 1.36
CA LEU A 98 -2.10 25.99 -0.01
C LEU A 98 -3.27 25.04 -0.27
N ASP A 99 -4.02 25.31 -1.34
CA ASP A 99 -5.04 24.41 -1.88
C ASP A 99 -4.39 23.15 -2.49
N SER A 100 -5.00 21.98 -2.23
CA SER A 100 -4.38 20.69 -2.57
C SER A 100 -5.37 19.55 -2.73
N ASN A 101 -4.94 18.52 -3.49
CA ASN A 101 -5.67 17.26 -3.64
C ASN A 101 -5.18 16.18 -2.65
N GLY A 102 -4.79 16.59 -1.44
CA GLY A 102 -4.26 15.72 -0.38
C GLY A 102 -2.90 16.16 0.14
N ILE A 103 -2.45 15.54 1.24
CA ILE A 103 -1.26 15.97 2.01
C ILE A 103 0.00 16.02 1.15
N ILE A 104 0.27 14.97 0.35
CA ILE A 104 1.48 14.94 -0.49
C ILE A 104 1.47 16.01 -1.57
N ASP A 105 0.32 16.28 -2.21
CA ASP A 105 0.22 17.37 -3.20
C ASP A 105 0.41 18.74 -2.54
N GLN A 106 -0.11 18.92 -1.32
CA GLN A 106 0.11 20.13 -0.52
C GLN A 106 1.58 20.34 -0.20
N CYS A 107 2.25 19.28 0.29
CA CYS A 107 3.68 19.30 0.62
C CYS A 107 4.52 19.60 -0.63
N ARG A 108 4.25 18.91 -1.75
CA ARG A 108 4.94 19.15 -3.02
C ARG A 108 4.80 20.61 -3.47
N LYS A 109 3.57 21.16 -3.46
CA LYS A 109 3.32 22.56 -3.83
C LYS A 109 4.06 23.53 -2.92
N TYR A 110 4.13 23.24 -1.61
CA TYR A 110 4.88 24.05 -0.66
C TYR A 110 6.38 24.02 -0.97
N LEU A 111 6.94 22.82 -1.15
CA LEU A 111 8.35 22.64 -1.47
C LEU A 111 8.73 23.35 -2.78
N GLU A 112 7.96 23.15 -3.85
CA GLU A 112 8.24 23.76 -5.16
C GLU A 112 8.07 25.30 -5.17
N LYS A 113 7.00 25.82 -4.54
CA LYS A 113 6.58 27.22 -4.75
C LYS A 113 6.99 28.16 -3.63
N VAL A 114 7.16 27.64 -2.42
CA VAL A 114 7.48 28.45 -1.24
C VAL A 114 8.91 28.22 -0.82
N ALA A 115 9.33 26.96 -0.70
CA ALA A 115 10.71 26.61 -0.37
C ALA A 115 11.65 26.63 -1.59
N LEU A 116 11.09 26.74 -2.81
CA LEU A 116 11.82 26.80 -4.09
C LEU A 116 12.69 25.57 -4.38
N VAL A 117 12.34 24.42 -3.79
CA VAL A 117 13.02 23.13 -4.00
C VAL A 117 12.73 22.61 -5.41
N ASP A 118 13.76 22.19 -6.16
CA ASP A 118 13.60 21.47 -7.44
C ASP A 118 13.04 20.05 -7.22
N PHE A 119 11.75 19.97 -6.96
CA PHE A 119 11.08 18.71 -6.61
C PHE A 119 11.21 17.66 -7.74
N PRO A 120 11.55 16.39 -7.43
CA PRO A 120 11.85 15.34 -8.43
C PRO A 120 10.61 14.77 -9.14
N SER A 121 9.67 15.63 -9.56
CA SER A 121 8.40 15.27 -10.21
C SER A 121 8.54 14.52 -11.55
N LYS A 122 9.74 14.49 -12.14
CA LYS A 122 10.03 13.80 -13.40
C LYS A 122 10.72 12.45 -13.19
N TYR A 123 11.11 12.14 -11.96
CA TYR A 123 11.91 10.96 -11.66
C TYR A 123 11.01 9.71 -11.60
N PRO A 124 11.57 8.51 -11.89
CA PRO A 124 10.79 7.27 -11.90
C PRO A 124 10.04 6.98 -10.60
N ALA A 125 10.64 7.25 -9.44
CA ALA A 125 10.01 7.00 -8.15
C ALA A 125 8.75 7.85 -7.95
N TRP A 126 8.76 9.11 -8.38
CA TRP A 126 7.56 9.95 -8.36
C TRP A 126 6.47 9.42 -9.29
N VAL A 127 6.83 9.02 -10.52
CA VAL A 127 5.86 8.46 -11.48
C VAL A 127 5.17 7.23 -10.91
N GLU A 128 5.93 6.32 -10.32
CA GLU A 128 5.41 5.12 -9.66
C GLU A 128 4.58 5.46 -8.42
N PHE A 129 5.05 6.37 -7.59
CA PHE A 129 4.33 6.89 -6.43
C PHE A 129 2.94 7.41 -6.81
N THR A 130 2.79 8.15 -7.92
CA THR A 130 1.46 8.63 -8.33
C THR A 130 0.48 7.50 -8.65
N LYS A 131 0.95 6.34 -9.14
CA LYS A 131 0.12 5.16 -9.36
C LYS A 131 -0.28 4.50 -8.04
N ILE A 132 0.67 4.38 -7.10
CA ILE A 132 0.41 3.88 -5.75
C ILE A 132 -0.59 4.78 -5.03
N GLN A 133 -0.48 6.11 -5.16
CA GLN A 133 -1.45 7.06 -4.61
C GLN A 133 -2.85 6.85 -5.20
N GLN A 134 -2.98 6.69 -6.52
CA GLN A 134 -4.27 6.39 -7.14
C GLN A 134 -4.87 5.07 -6.63
N LEU A 135 -4.04 4.03 -6.45
CA LEU A 135 -4.45 2.76 -5.88
C LEU A 135 -4.90 2.91 -4.43
N ARG A 136 -4.12 3.59 -3.57
CA ARG A 136 -4.48 3.90 -2.17
C ARG A 136 -5.81 4.60 -2.10
N ASN A 137 -6.02 5.63 -2.92
CA ASN A 137 -7.27 6.38 -2.96
C ASN A 137 -8.45 5.49 -3.38
N CYS A 138 -8.24 4.56 -4.31
CA CYS A 138 -9.24 3.56 -4.67
C CYS A 138 -9.56 2.62 -3.49
N VAL A 139 -8.55 2.14 -2.76
CA VAL A 139 -8.74 1.31 -1.56
C VAL A 139 -9.54 2.04 -0.48
N VAL A 140 -9.18 3.29 -0.17
CA VAL A 140 -9.81 4.07 0.91
C VAL A 140 -11.22 4.57 0.55
N HIS A 141 -11.41 5.09 -0.66
CA HIS A 141 -12.65 5.80 -1.00
C HIS A 141 -13.65 4.98 -1.83
N ALA A 142 -13.23 3.83 -2.34
CA ALA A 142 -14.06 2.98 -3.18
C ALA A 142 -14.00 1.50 -2.77
N ASP A 143 -13.51 1.17 -1.57
CA ASP A 143 -13.29 -0.22 -1.13
C ASP A 143 -12.47 -1.01 -2.18
N GLY A 144 -11.52 -0.37 -2.85
CA GLY A 144 -10.72 -0.99 -3.91
C GLY A 144 -11.48 -1.26 -5.22
N MET A 145 -12.69 -0.75 -5.40
CA MET A 145 -13.44 -0.86 -6.65
C MET A 145 -12.87 0.05 -7.74
N VAL A 146 -12.28 -0.56 -8.76
CA VAL A 146 -11.63 0.17 -9.86
C VAL A 146 -12.61 0.45 -10.98
N LYS A 147 -12.96 1.74 -11.12
CA LYS A 147 -13.86 2.23 -12.20
C LYS A 147 -13.40 1.75 -13.57
N THR A 148 -14.33 1.27 -14.39
CA THR A 148 -14.06 0.78 -15.76
C THR A 148 -13.44 1.85 -16.67
N GLY A 149 -13.81 3.11 -16.47
CA GLY A 149 -13.26 4.26 -17.19
C GLY A 149 -11.83 4.65 -16.81
N ASN A 150 -11.30 4.19 -15.67
CA ASN A 150 -9.92 4.51 -15.25
C ASN A 150 -8.92 3.56 -15.95
N LYS A 151 -8.64 3.84 -17.23
CA LYS A 151 -7.73 3.03 -18.06
C LYS A 151 -6.30 3.01 -17.52
N GLU A 152 -5.86 4.11 -16.92
CA GLU A 152 -4.51 4.27 -16.38
C GLU A 152 -4.27 3.34 -15.19
N LEU A 153 -5.13 3.42 -14.16
CA LEU A 153 -5.01 2.55 -12.98
C LEU A 153 -5.20 1.08 -13.34
N ARG A 154 -6.11 0.77 -14.28
CA ARG A 154 -6.29 -0.61 -14.79
C ARG A 154 -5.06 -1.12 -15.54
N GLY A 155 -4.42 -0.26 -16.33
CA GLY A 155 -3.17 -0.59 -17.02
C GLY A 155 -2.06 -0.88 -16.02
N TYR A 156 -1.92 -0.04 -15.00
CA TYR A 156 -0.99 -0.24 -13.91
C TYR A 156 -1.23 -1.56 -13.16
N ILE A 157 -2.46 -1.85 -12.74
CA ILE A 157 -2.82 -3.10 -12.05
C ILE A 157 -2.49 -4.33 -12.91
N LYS A 158 -2.75 -4.27 -14.22
CA LYS A 158 -2.46 -5.40 -15.13
C LYS A 158 -0.97 -5.61 -15.39
N GLY A 159 -0.17 -4.55 -15.28
CA GLY A 159 1.28 -4.58 -15.54
C GLY A 159 2.13 -4.81 -14.29
N ASN A 160 1.54 -4.80 -13.10
CA ASN A 160 2.24 -4.97 -11.83
C ASN A 160 2.06 -6.42 -11.33
N GLU A 161 3.16 -7.08 -11.00
CA GLU A 161 3.17 -8.49 -10.58
C GLU A 161 2.44 -8.74 -9.24
N PHE A 162 2.35 -7.72 -8.39
CA PHE A 162 1.73 -7.81 -7.07
C PHE A 162 0.27 -7.36 -7.06
N LEU A 163 -0.31 -7.06 -8.22
CA LEU A 163 -1.68 -6.58 -8.32
C LEU A 163 -2.47 -7.42 -9.33
N SER A 164 -3.77 -7.52 -9.09
CA SER A 164 -4.69 -8.08 -10.09
C SER A 164 -6.09 -7.51 -9.91
N LEU A 165 -6.95 -7.75 -10.88
CA LEU A 165 -8.33 -7.28 -10.86
C LEU A 165 -9.28 -8.48 -10.78
N ALA A 166 -10.11 -8.53 -9.74
CA ALA A 166 -11.17 -9.51 -9.62
C ALA A 166 -12.29 -9.27 -10.65
N GLN A 167 -13.15 -10.26 -10.85
CA GLN A 167 -14.26 -10.18 -11.83
C GLN A 167 -15.22 -9.01 -11.55
N ASN A 168 -15.43 -8.68 -10.27
CA ASN A 168 -16.25 -7.55 -9.84
C ASN A 168 -15.53 -6.18 -9.95
N ASN A 169 -14.34 -6.13 -10.54
CA ASN A 169 -13.47 -4.95 -10.64
C ASN A 169 -12.85 -4.48 -9.31
N LYS A 170 -12.87 -5.31 -8.26
CA LYS A 170 -12.12 -5.04 -7.03
C LYS A 170 -10.64 -5.33 -7.26
N VAL A 171 -9.76 -4.46 -6.79
CA VAL A 171 -8.32 -4.72 -6.81
C VAL A 171 -7.95 -5.75 -5.73
N LEU A 172 -7.15 -6.73 -6.14
CA LEU A 172 -6.52 -7.71 -5.27
C LEU A 172 -5.05 -7.36 -5.14
N ILE A 173 -4.59 -7.24 -3.88
CA ILE A 173 -3.20 -6.96 -3.54
C ILE A 173 -2.54 -8.26 -3.11
N HIS A 174 -1.45 -8.61 -3.76
CA HIS A 174 -0.69 -9.83 -3.52
C HIS A 174 0.51 -9.57 -2.61
N SER A 175 1.12 -10.64 -2.14
CA SER A 175 2.31 -10.56 -1.29
C SER A 175 3.43 -9.81 -2.02
N GLY A 176 4.22 -9.04 -1.28
CA GLY A 176 5.31 -8.22 -1.83
C GLY A 176 4.93 -6.79 -2.22
N PHE A 177 3.64 -6.47 -2.40
CA PHE A 177 3.25 -5.11 -2.79
C PHE A 177 3.61 -4.03 -1.77
N SER A 178 3.50 -4.33 -0.46
CA SER A 178 3.88 -3.38 0.60
C SER A 178 5.38 -3.08 0.57
N GLU A 179 6.21 -4.09 0.33
CA GLU A 179 7.65 -3.92 0.16
C GLU A 179 7.97 -3.07 -1.08
N HIS A 180 7.30 -3.35 -2.20
CA HIS A 180 7.40 -2.53 -3.41
C HIS A 180 7.10 -1.05 -3.12
N CYS A 181 5.98 -0.78 -2.43
CA CYS A 181 5.61 0.59 -2.07
C CYS A 181 6.65 1.27 -1.18
N ILE A 182 7.17 0.56 -0.16
CA ILE A 182 8.19 1.10 0.74
C ILE A 182 9.47 1.45 -0.03
N ASN A 183 9.93 0.57 -0.94
CA ASN A 183 11.12 0.84 -1.74
C ASN A 183 10.92 2.11 -2.59
N VAL A 184 9.77 2.25 -3.27
CA VAL A 184 9.43 3.45 -4.05
C VAL A 184 9.40 4.71 -3.18
N PHE A 185 8.88 4.61 -1.95
CA PHE A 185 8.83 5.74 -1.02
C PHE A 185 10.22 6.15 -0.54
N CYS A 186 11.10 5.18 -0.26
CA CYS A 186 12.49 5.43 0.06
C CYS A 186 13.23 6.09 -1.10
N ASP A 187 13.06 5.60 -2.33
CA ASP A 187 13.68 6.17 -3.53
C ASP A 187 13.21 7.62 -3.73
N LEU A 188 11.91 7.88 -3.61
CA LEU A 188 11.34 9.24 -3.70
C LEU A 188 11.94 10.19 -2.66
N LEU A 189 12.07 9.74 -1.41
CA LEU A 189 12.66 10.55 -0.34
C LEU A 189 14.14 10.80 -0.59
N THR A 190 14.91 9.80 -1.03
CA THR A 190 16.32 9.96 -1.39
C THR A 190 16.47 10.98 -2.53
N GLU A 191 15.71 10.84 -3.61
CA GLU A 191 15.72 11.78 -4.73
C GLU A 191 15.35 13.21 -4.28
N LEU A 192 14.40 13.36 -3.35
CA LEU A 192 14.03 14.65 -2.79
C LEU A 192 15.16 15.24 -1.93
N PHE A 193 15.77 14.46 -1.05
CA PHE A 193 16.87 14.93 -0.22
C PHE A 193 18.10 15.31 -1.05
N ASP A 194 18.40 14.57 -2.11
CA ASP A 194 19.48 14.93 -3.04
C ASP A 194 19.25 16.29 -3.69
N LYS A 195 17.99 16.62 -4.03
CA LYS A 195 17.62 17.94 -4.56
C LYS A 195 17.76 19.04 -3.52
N MET A 196 17.35 18.78 -2.28
CA MET A 196 17.46 19.73 -1.18
C MET A 196 18.91 20.02 -0.77
N LEU A 197 19.85 19.10 -0.98
CA LEU A 197 21.28 19.27 -0.66
C LEU A 197 22.08 19.98 -1.78
N GLN A 198 21.50 20.15 -2.96
CA GLN A 198 22.13 20.83 -4.10
C GLN A 198 21.87 22.35 -4.11
N GLU A 199 21.09 22.85 -3.15
CA GLU A 199 20.74 24.26 -2.93
C GLU A 199 21.58 24.88 -1.81
#